data_AF-A0A9D6SI01-F1
#
_entry.id   AF-A0A9D6SI01-F1
#
_cell.length_a   1.000
_cell.length_b   1.000
_cell.length_c   1.000
_cell.angle_alpha   90.00
_cell.angle_beta   90.00
_cell.angle_gamma   90.00
#
_symmetry.space_group_name_H-M   'P 1'
#
loop_
_entity.id
_entity.type
_entity.pdbx_description
1 polymer ?
#
loop_
_entity_poly.entity_id
_entity_poly.type
_entity_poly.pdbx_seq_one_letter_code
_entity_poly.pdbx_strand_id
1 'polypeptide(L)'
;MRSRFEGDKVGTNPVLAKKRIDDAASRVATVEEKLQEEFAENRGALERFYNNLALFAGGTIALSVTYLGYLRSTTPSVVGFGAMVASWCALLICAVCSLFSPFLYAYYMTFARNREYAQSRMDQRQTEADMLPSLPIVNLRTPREREEFRTRLRGAAGQYEKDAIKAEKRETLYWQLWQWSGAVARVTFLSGLALLVAFAIANA
;
A
#
# COMPACT_ATOMS: atom_id res chain seq x y z
N MET A 1 -0.58 -8.61 67.44
CA MET A 1 -1.59 -7.80 66.73
C MET A 1 -1.01 -7.34 65.40
N ARG A 2 -1.51 -7.88 64.29
CA ARG A 2 -1.10 -7.58 62.91
C ARG A 2 -1.79 -6.31 62.42
N SER A 3 -1.03 -5.31 62.01
CA SER A 3 -1.37 -4.35 60.95
C SER A 3 -0.05 -3.72 60.50
N ARG A 4 0.26 -3.46 59.24
CA ARG A 4 -0.54 -3.34 58.03
C ARG A 4 0.49 -3.50 56.91
N PHE A 5 0.33 -4.48 56.03
CA PHE A 5 1.13 -4.55 54.81
C PHE A 5 0.71 -3.38 53.92
N GLU A 6 1.55 -2.36 53.84
CA GLU A 6 1.55 -1.39 52.74
C GLU A 6 1.96 -2.12 51.47
N GLY A 7 0.97 -2.77 50.85
CA GLY A 7 1.04 -3.14 49.45
C GLY A 7 0.89 -1.86 48.64
N ASP A 8 2.02 -1.30 48.25
CA ASP A 8 2.17 -0.21 47.29
C ASP A 8 1.60 -0.67 45.94
N LYS A 9 0.27 -0.61 45.82
CA LYS A 9 -0.44 -0.75 44.55
C LYS A 9 -0.22 0.56 43.84
N VAL A 10 0.77 0.59 42.94
CA VAL A 10 0.96 1.63 41.93
C VAL A 10 -0.41 2.01 41.38
N GLY A 11 -0.95 3.09 41.92
CA GLY A 11 -2.31 3.52 41.68
C GLY A 11 -2.35 4.16 40.31
N THR A 12 -2.61 3.37 39.28
CA THR A 12 -2.92 3.91 37.95
C THR A 12 -4.22 4.69 38.10
N ASN A 13 -4.12 6.02 38.13
CA ASN A 13 -5.24 6.93 38.35
C ASN A 13 -6.32 6.65 37.27
N PRO A 14 -7.58 6.35 37.63
CA PRO A 14 -8.63 5.99 36.67
C PRO A 14 -8.89 7.11 35.63
N VAL A 15 -8.60 8.37 35.99
CA VAL A 15 -8.65 9.51 35.07
C VAL A 15 -7.55 9.43 34.00
N LEU A 16 -6.34 9.00 34.38
CA LEU A 16 -5.23 8.78 33.44
C LEU A 16 -5.51 7.58 32.52
N ALA A 17 -6.12 6.52 33.04
CA ALA A 17 -6.51 5.37 32.24
C ALA A 17 -7.57 5.73 31.18
N LYS A 18 -8.60 6.49 31.56
CA LYS A 18 -9.63 6.97 30.62
C LYS A 18 -9.05 7.91 29.57
N LYS A 19 -8.20 8.87 29.99
CA LYS A 19 -7.52 9.78 29.06
C LYS A 19 -6.66 9.04 28.05
N ARG A 20 -5.94 7.97 28.45
CA ARG A 20 -5.15 7.15 27.53
C ARG A 20 -6.02 6.40 26.51
N ILE A 21 -7.21 5.97 26.88
CA ILE A 21 -8.18 5.32 25.97
C ILE A 21 -8.73 6.34 24.97
N ASP A 22 -9.12 7.52 25.45
CA ASP A 22 -9.65 8.60 24.61
C ASP A 22 -8.56 9.14 23.65
N ASP A 23 -7.32 9.33 24.13
CA ASP A 23 -6.17 9.72 23.31
C ASP A 23 -5.84 8.64 22.26
N ALA A 24 -5.94 7.35 22.60
CA ALA A 24 -5.73 6.26 21.65
C ALA A 24 -6.81 6.25 20.56
N ALA A 25 -8.09 6.46 20.93
CA ALA A 25 -9.19 6.56 19.99
C ALA A 25 -9.08 7.81 19.09
N SER A 26 -8.66 8.95 19.64
CA SER A 26 -8.46 10.18 18.86
C SER A 26 -7.30 10.05 17.87
N ARG A 27 -6.19 9.39 18.27
CA ARG A 27 -5.06 9.15 17.37
C ARG A 27 -5.46 8.32 16.16
N VAL A 28 -6.29 7.29 16.35
CA VAL A 28 -6.80 6.48 15.23
C VAL A 28 -7.61 7.34 14.26
N ALA A 29 -8.51 8.18 14.77
CA ALA A 29 -9.35 9.05 13.93
C ALA A 29 -8.53 10.11 13.17
N THR A 30 -7.58 10.78 13.82
CA THR A 30 -6.73 11.81 13.19
C THR A 30 -5.77 11.22 12.15
N VAL A 31 -5.23 10.02 12.42
CA VAL A 31 -4.39 9.30 11.45
C VAL A 31 -5.22 8.90 10.24
N GLU A 32 -6.44 8.39 10.43
CA GLU A 32 -7.34 8.00 9.34
C GLU A 32 -7.71 9.17 8.41
N GLU A 33 -7.98 10.36 8.97
CA GLU A 33 -8.36 11.55 8.20
C GLU A 33 -7.20 12.11 7.35
N LYS A 34 -6.03 12.36 7.96
CA LYS A 34 -4.85 12.87 7.22
C LYS A 34 -4.38 11.91 6.14
N LEU A 35 -4.45 10.62 6.44
CA LEU A 35 -4.14 9.59 5.48
C LEU A 35 -5.10 9.68 4.28
N GLN A 36 -6.42 9.76 4.49
CA GLN A 36 -7.40 9.86 3.40
C GLN A 36 -7.13 11.02 2.43
N GLU A 37 -6.70 12.17 2.93
CA GLU A 37 -6.34 13.33 2.09
C GLU A 37 -5.08 13.06 1.24
N GLU A 38 -3.97 12.65 1.86
CA GLU A 38 -2.72 12.33 1.14
C GLU A 38 -2.92 11.22 0.11
N PHE A 39 -3.86 10.30 0.37
CA PHE A 39 -4.18 9.21 -0.54
C PHE A 39 -4.90 9.64 -1.80
N ALA A 40 -5.84 10.59 -1.72
CA ALA A 40 -6.55 11.05 -2.89
C ALA A 40 -5.59 11.76 -3.86
N GLU A 41 -4.68 12.56 -3.33
CA GLU A 41 -3.71 13.32 -4.12
C GLU A 41 -2.64 12.41 -4.75
N ASN A 42 -1.99 11.55 -3.96
CA ASN A 42 -0.95 10.66 -4.47
C ASN A 42 -1.48 9.65 -5.48
N ARG A 43 -2.68 9.12 -5.25
CA ARG A 43 -3.32 8.20 -6.21
C ARG A 43 -3.62 8.89 -7.53
N GLY A 44 -4.17 10.11 -7.48
CA GLY A 44 -4.47 10.88 -8.68
C GLY A 44 -3.21 11.21 -9.49
N ALA A 45 -2.12 11.57 -8.83
CA ALA A 45 -0.84 11.83 -9.50
C ALA A 45 -0.27 10.58 -10.18
N LEU A 46 -0.27 9.43 -9.49
CA LEU A 46 0.22 8.16 -10.02
C LEU A 46 -0.62 7.66 -11.20
N GLU A 47 -1.95 7.69 -11.07
CA GLU A 47 -2.87 7.32 -12.16
C GLU A 47 -2.65 8.19 -13.40
N ARG A 48 -2.52 9.51 -13.23
CA ARG A 48 -2.22 10.43 -14.33
C ARG A 48 -0.88 10.12 -15.00
N PHE A 49 0.18 9.90 -14.21
CA PHE A 49 1.50 9.61 -14.76
C PHE A 49 1.51 8.35 -15.61
N TYR A 50 1.01 7.23 -15.08
CA TYR A 50 1.02 5.96 -15.79
C TYR A 50 0.00 5.91 -16.95
N ASN A 51 -1.14 6.59 -16.84
CA ASN A 51 -2.07 6.73 -17.97
C ASN A 51 -1.43 7.53 -19.11
N ASN A 52 -0.75 8.63 -18.81
CA ASN A 52 -0.01 9.38 -19.82
C ASN A 52 1.10 8.54 -20.45
N LEU A 53 1.83 7.75 -19.65
CA LEU A 53 2.86 6.86 -20.17
C LEU A 53 2.29 5.79 -21.13
N ALA A 54 1.14 5.21 -20.79
CA ALA A 54 0.43 4.27 -21.68
C ALA A 54 -0.07 4.95 -22.96
N LEU A 55 -0.61 6.16 -22.87
CA LEU A 55 -1.05 6.95 -24.03
C LEU A 55 0.13 7.30 -24.95
N PHE A 56 1.27 7.71 -24.39
CA PHE A 56 2.47 7.99 -25.18
C PHE A 56 3.02 6.73 -25.85
N ALA A 57 3.05 5.60 -25.15
CA ALA A 57 3.46 4.33 -25.74
C ALA A 57 2.54 3.92 -26.90
N GLY A 58 1.22 3.98 -26.71
CA GLY A 58 0.24 3.68 -27.75
C GLY A 58 0.32 4.63 -28.95
N GLY A 59 0.44 5.94 -28.70
CA GLY A 59 0.61 6.95 -29.74
C GLY A 59 1.91 6.77 -30.53
N THR A 60 3.00 6.40 -29.85
CA THR A 60 4.29 6.13 -30.49
C THR A 60 4.21 4.90 -31.40
N ILE A 61 3.55 3.82 -30.95
CA ILE A 61 3.29 2.64 -31.80
C ILE A 61 2.48 3.05 -33.02
N ALA A 62 1.36 3.78 -32.85
CA ALA A 62 0.51 4.21 -33.95
C ALA A 62 1.29 5.03 -35.00
N LEU A 63 2.06 6.04 -34.55
CA LEU A 63 2.90 6.86 -35.43
C LEU A 63 3.93 6.03 -36.18
N SER A 64 4.57 5.07 -35.51
CA SER A 64 5.58 4.23 -36.14
C SER A 64 4.99 3.27 -37.18
N VAL A 65 3.77 2.75 -36.95
CA VAL A 65 3.04 1.93 -37.94
C VAL A 65 2.71 2.77 -39.17
N THR A 66 2.23 4.00 -38.97
CA THR A 66 1.99 4.94 -40.09
C THR A 66 3.27 5.25 -40.86
N TYR A 67 4.38 5.50 -40.17
CA TYR A 67 5.67 5.75 -40.79
C TYR A 67 6.19 4.55 -41.60
N LEU A 68 6.02 3.34 -41.09
CA LEU A 68 6.35 2.12 -41.85
C LEU A 68 5.48 1.97 -43.11
N GLY A 69 4.19 2.30 -43.02
CA GLY A 69 3.31 2.33 -44.19
C GLY A 69 3.83 3.28 -45.27
N TYR A 70 4.28 4.46 -44.87
CA TYR A 70 4.92 5.43 -45.76
C TYR A 70 6.26 4.94 -46.33
N LEU A 71 7.14 4.35 -45.52
CA LEU A 71 8.41 3.80 -46.01
C LEU A 71 8.18 2.70 -47.05
N ARG A 72 7.16 1.85 -46.85
CA ARG A 72 6.83 0.78 -47.80
C ARG A 72 6.29 1.30 -49.13
N SER A 73 5.65 2.46 -49.17
CA SER A 73 5.21 3.08 -50.43
C SER A 73 6.33 3.79 -51.19
N THR A 74 7.42 4.16 -50.52
CA THR A 74 8.42 5.10 -51.06
C THR A 74 9.79 4.44 -51.31
N THR A 75 10.11 3.36 -50.60
CA THR A 75 11.44 2.70 -50.65
C THR A 75 11.32 1.20 -50.91
N PRO A 76 12.20 0.60 -51.75
CA PRO A 76 12.12 -0.80 -52.14
C PRO A 76 12.62 -1.79 -51.06
N SER A 77 13.39 -1.33 -50.07
CA SER A 77 13.87 -2.18 -48.96
C SER A 77 13.90 -1.44 -47.63
N VAL A 78 13.18 -1.93 -46.63
CA VAL A 78 13.21 -1.44 -45.25
C VAL A 78 14.29 -2.18 -44.47
N VAL A 79 15.25 -1.45 -43.89
CA VAL A 79 16.34 -2.03 -43.11
C VAL A 79 15.96 -2.03 -41.62
N GLY A 80 16.30 -3.08 -40.89
CA GLY A 80 16.14 -3.09 -39.43
C GLY A 80 14.71 -3.35 -38.92
N PHE A 81 13.86 -4.02 -39.70
CA PHE A 81 12.49 -4.40 -39.27
C PHE A 81 12.46 -5.13 -37.91
N GLY A 82 13.46 -5.94 -37.59
CA GLY A 82 13.57 -6.60 -36.29
C GLY A 82 13.69 -5.62 -35.11
N ALA A 83 14.44 -4.52 -35.26
CA ALA A 83 14.54 -3.48 -34.24
C ALA A 83 13.20 -2.75 -34.03
N MET A 84 12.45 -2.55 -35.12
CA MET A 84 11.11 -1.97 -35.06
C MET A 84 10.13 -2.87 -34.29
N VAL A 85 10.10 -4.18 -34.58
CA VAL A 85 9.27 -5.13 -33.84
C VAL A 85 9.68 -5.20 -32.37
N ALA A 86 10.98 -5.20 -32.07
CA ALA A 86 11.47 -5.15 -30.69
C ALA A 86 11.02 -3.88 -29.96
N SER A 87 11.02 -2.72 -30.65
CA SER A 87 10.51 -1.45 -30.11
C SER A 87 9.02 -1.54 -29.76
N TRP A 88 8.21 -2.15 -30.63
CA TRP A 88 6.77 -2.33 -30.39
C TRP A 88 6.51 -3.23 -29.20
N CYS A 89 7.23 -4.36 -29.08
CA CYS A 89 7.11 -5.24 -27.93
C CYS A 89 7.47 -4.50 -26.63
N ALA A 90 8.54 -3.71 -26.63
CA ALA A 90 8.94 -2.92 -25.46
C ALA A 90 7.88 -1.87 -25.09
N LEU A 91 7.33 -1.15 -26.07
CA LEU A 91 6.27 -0.15 -25.86
C LEU A 91 4.94 -0.79 -25.41
N LEU A 92 4.61 -1.99 -25.90
CA LEU A 92 3.44 -2.75 -25.44
C LEU A 92 3.60 -3.21 -23.99
N ILE A 93 4.78 -3.75 -23.63
CA ILE A 93 5.08 -4.10 -22.24
C ILE A 93 4.99 -2.86 -21.35
N CYS A 94 5.54 -1.71 -21.80
CA CYS A 94 5.38 -0.43 -21.11
C CYS A 94 3.90 -0.09 -20.89
N ALA A 95 3.06 -0.16 -21.92
CA ALA A 95 1.63 0.16 -21.81
C ALA A 95 0.90 -0.74 -20.80
N VAL A 96 1.14 -2.06 -20.87
CA VAL A 96 0.52 -3.02 -19.93
C VAL A 96 1.01 -2.79 -18.49
N CYS A 97 2.31 -2.66 -18.28
CA CYS A 97 2.87 -2.40 -16.94
C CYS A 97 2.42 -1.05 -16.39
N SER A 98 2.23 -0.05 -17.24
CA SER A 98 1.72 1.27 -16.84
C SER A 98 0.27 1.18 -16.40
N LEU A 99 -0.60 0.51 -17.16
CA LEU A 99 -2.01 0.33 -16.77
C LEU A 99 -2.17 -0.51 -15.50
N PHE A 100 -1.29 -1.48 -15.27
CA PHE A 100 -1.36 -2.37 -14.12
C PHE A 100 -0.73 -1.77 -12.84
N SER A 101 0.20 -0.81 -12.96
CA SER A 101 0.89 -0.20 -11.81
C SER A 101 -0.05 0.53 -10.83
N PRO A 102 -1.04 1.34 -11.26
CA PRO A 102 -2.01 1.94 -10.36
C PRO A 102 -2.84 0.92 -9.58
N PHE A 103 -3.19 -0.20 -10.20
CA PHE A 103 -3.91 -1.30 -9.54
C PHE A 103 -3.04 -1.91 -8.43
N LEU A 104 -1.78 -2.23 -8.72
CA LEU A 104 -0.84 -2.76 -7.73
C LEU A 104 -0.64 -1.80 -6.54
N TYR A 105 -0.51 -0.50 -6.82
CA TYR A 105 -0.40 0.53 -5.79
C TYR A 105 -1.65 0.58 -4.89
N ALA A 106 -2.85 0.51 -5.47
CA ALA A 106 -4.10 0.51 -4.71
C ALA A 106 -4.21 -0.71 -3.78
N TYR A 107 -3.80 -1.90 -4.24
CA TYR A 107 -3.77 -3.10 -3.40
C TYR A 107 -2.72 -3.04 -2.30
N TYR A 108 -1.50 -2.60 -2.63
CA TYR A 108 -0.45 -2.33 -1.64
C TYR A 108 -1.00 -1.45 -0.52
N MET A 109 -1.61 -0.33 -0.88
CA MET A 109 -2.13 0.64 0.07
C MET A 109 -3.25 0.07 0.94
N THR A 110 -4.13 -0.75 0.35
CA THR A 110 -5.21 -1.41 1.09
C THR A 110 -4.66 -2.35 2.16
N PHE A 111 -3.61 -3.11 1.84
CA PHE A 111 -2.99 -4.01 2.82
C PHE A 111 -2.18 -3.26 3.87
N ALA A 112 -1.47 -2.19 3.50
CA ALA A 112 -0.79 -1.32 4.45
C ALA A 112 -1.77 -0.72 5.48
N ARG A 113 -2.91 -0.19 5.03
CA ARG A 113 -3.96 0.32 5.95
C ARG A 113 -4.56 -0.78 6.82
N ASN A 114 -4.83 -1.95 6.25
CA ASN A 114 -5.35 -3.07 7.03
C ASN A 114 -4.37 -3.50 8.12
N ARG A 115 -3.05 -3.42 7.85
CA ARG A 115 -2.01 -3.66 8.84
C ARG A 115 -2.05 -2.63 9.97
N GLU A 116 -2.07 -1.33 9.63
CA GLU A 116 -2.15 -0.24 10.61
C GLU A 116 -3.42 -0.31 11.47
N TYR A 117 -4.56 -0.62 10.84
CA TYR A 117 -5.83 -0.81 11.53
C TYR A 117 -5.77 -2.00 12.50
N ALA A 118 -5.24 -3.13 12.06
CA ALA A 118 -5.09 -4.32 12.89
C ALA A 118 -4.13 -4.07 14.06
N GLN A 119 -3.00 -3.39 13.83
CA GLN A 119 -2.04 -2.99 14.88
C GLN A 119 -2.69 -2.04 15.89
N SER A 120 -3.39 -1.01 15.43
CA SER A 120 -4.08 -0.06 16.32
C SER A 120 -5.15 -0.74 17.17
N ARG A 121 -5.90 -1.69 16.60
CA ARG A 121 -6.88 -2.50 17.35
C ARG A 121 -6.23 -3.45 18.33
N MET A 122 -5.11 -4.07 17.98
CA MET A 122 -4.31 -4.89 18.89
C MET A 122 -3.86 -4.05 20.09
N ASP A 123 -3.25 -2.88 19.85
CA ASP A 123 -2.75 -1.97 20.89
C ASP A 123 -3.88 -1.48 21.80
N GLN A 124 -5.04 -1.13 21.21
CA GLN A 124 -6.23 -0.75 21.97
C GLN A 124 -6.67 -1.88 22.90
N ARG A 125 -6.82 -3.12 22.39
CA ARG A 125 -7.29 -4.26 23.19
C ARG A 125 -6.28 -4.69 24.24
N GLN A 126 -4.99 -4.58 23.95
CA GLN A 126 -3.94 -4.86 24.91
C GLN A 126 -3.92 -3.80 26.02
N THR A 127 -4.04 -2.51 25.66
CA THR A 127 -4.15 -1.42 26.64
C THR A 127 -5.40 -1.56 27.50
N GLU A 128 -6.55 -1.92 26.92
CA GLU A 128 -7.78 -2.22 27.66
C GLU A 128 -7.57 -3.39 28.65
N ALA A 129 -6.90 -4.46 28.24
CA ALA A 129 -6.60 -5.61 29.09
C ALA A 129 -5.64 -5.28 30.24
N ASP A 130 -4.69 -4.38 30.01
CA ASP A 130 -3.70 -3.97 31.00
C ASP A 130 -4.23 -2.90 31.96
N MET A 131 -5.16 -2.05 31.51
CA MET A 131 -5.82 -1.04 32.33
C MET A 131 -7.06 -1.57 33.07
N LEU A 132 -7.62 -2.72 32.68
CA LEU A 132 -8.77 -3.36 33.32
C LEU A 132 -8.70 -3.45 34.86
N PRO A 133 -7.54 -3.76 35.48
CA PRO A 133 -7.41 -3.80 36.95
C PRO A 133 -7.59 -2.44 37.63
N SER A 134 -7.34 -1.35 36.90
CA SER A 134 -7.37 0.03 37.40
C SER A 134 -8.70 0.76 37.15
N LEU A 135 -9.58 0.18 36.31
CA LEU A 135 -10.86 0.80 35.95
C LEU A 135 -11.98 0.33 36.90
N PRO A 136 -12.78 1.25 37.47
CA PRO A 136 -13.99 0.91 38.21
C PRO A 136 -15.10 0.52 37.23
N ILE A 137 -15.02 -0.67 36.65
CA ILE A 137 -16.03 -1.18 35.71
C ILE A 137 -17.23 -1.67 36.52
N VAL A 138 -18.35 -0.96 36.41
CA VAL A 138 -19.59 -1.16 37.17
C VAL A 138 -20.17 -2.58 37.01
N ASN A 139 -19.87 -3.25 35.90
CA ASN A 139 -20.41 -4.56 35.54
C ASN A 139 -19.51 -5.78 35.83
N LEU A 140 -18.26 -5.60 36.30
CA LEU A 140 -17.35 -6.72 36.58
C LEU A 140 -17.06 -6.81 38.09
N ARG A 141 -18.00 -7.42 38.82
CA ARG A 141 -18.01 -7.43 40.29
C ARG A 141 -17.04 -8.46 40.88
N THR A 142 -16.83 -9.60 40.21
CA THR A 142 -15.96 -10.66 40.74
C THR A 142 -14.54 -10.62 40.13
N PRO A 143 -13.50 -11.06 40.87
CA PRO A 143 -12.14 -11.19 40.33
C PRO A 143 -12.05 -12.16 39.14
N ARG A 144 -12.91 -13.18 39.13
CA ARG A 144 -12.95 -14.23 38.11
C ARG A 144 -13.52 -13.71 36.79
N GLU A 145 -14.59 -12.92 36.82
CA GLU A 145 -15.14 -12.26 35.62
C GLU A 145 -14.16 -11.26 35.01
N ARG A 146 -13.37 -10.55 35.85
CA ARG A 146 -12.32 -9.64 35.37
C ARG A 146 -11.21 -10.39 34.63
N GLU A 147 -10.78 -11.53 35.16
CA GLU A 147 -9.72 -12.32 34.52
C GLU A 147 -10.22 -12.99 33.21
N GLU A 148 -11.48 -13.45 33.18
CA GLU A 148 -12.10 -13.97 31.95
C GLU A 148 -12.22 -12.88 30.87
N PHE A 149 -12.66 -11.67 31.25
CA PHE A 149 -12.74 -10.55 30.31
C PHE A 149 -11.35 -10.13 29.81
N ARG A 150 -10.35 -10.08 30.69
CA ARG A 150 -8.95 -9.83 30.34
C ARG A 150 -8.42 -10.87 29.35
N THR A 151 -8.75 -12.14 29.57
CA THR A 151 -8.34 -13.25 28.69
C THR A 151 -9.01 -13.13 27.33
N ARG A 152 -10.30 -12.74 27.27
CA ARG A 152 -10.98 -12.45 26.00
C ARG A 152 -10.35 -11.30 25.24
N LEU A 153 -10.00 -10.20 25.92
CA LEU A 153 -9.33 -9.06 25.30
C LEU A 153 -7.96 -9.44 24.74
N ARG A 154 -7.16 -10.21 25.50
CA ARG A 154 -5.87 -10.74 25.03
C ARG A 154 -6.03 -11.71 23.86
N GLY A 155 -7.05 -12.57 23.89
CA GLY A 155 -7.39 -13.46 22.78
C GLY A 155 -7.75 -12.69 21.51
N ALA A 156 -8.53 -11.60 21.63
CA ALA A 156 -8.86 -10.72 20.52
C ALA A 156 -7.62 -9.96 20.00
N ALA A 157 -6.77 -9.45 20.88
CA ALA A 157 -5.49 -8.84 20.48
C ALA A 157 -4.62 -9.83 19.68
N GLY A 158 -4.53 -11.09 20.13
CA GLY A 158 -3.79 -12.13 19.39
C GLY A 158 -4.41 -12.51 18.04
N GLN A 159 -5.72 -12.27 17.82
CA GLN A 159 -6.32 -12.40 16.48
C GLN A 159 -5.90 -11.22 15.58
N TYR A 160 -5.97 -9.99 16.10
CA TYR A 160 -5.53 -8.80 15.37
C TYR A 160 -4.04 -8.83 15.03
N GLU A 161 -3.19 -9.40 15.89
CA GLU A 161 -1.77 -9.62 15.61
C GLU A 161 -1.58 -10.54 14.39
N LYS A 162 -2.32 -11.64 14.31
CA LYS A 162 -2.28 -12.56 13.16
C LYS A 162 -2.74 -11.88 11.87
N ASP A 163 -3.80 -11.06 11.96
CA ASP A 163 -4.32 -10.30 10.83
C ASP A 163 -3.30 -9.25 10.35
N ALA A 164 -2.62 -8.57 11.28
CA ALA A 164 -1.55 -7.63 10.97
C ALA A 164 -0.38 -8.31 10.24
N ILE A 165 0.09 -9.47 10.72
CA ILE A 165 1.15 -10.25 10.07
C ILE A 165 0.73 -10.68 8.65
N LYS A 166 -0.53 -11.11 8.48
CA LYS A 166 -1.05 -11.51 7.17
C LYS A 166 -1.14 -10.32 6.21
N ALA A 167 -1.56 -9.17 6.71
CA ALA A 167 -1.62 -7.92 5.94
C ALA A 167 -0.22 -7.48 5.52
N GLU A 168 0.76 -7.52 6.43
CA GLU A 168 2.17 -7.17 6.18
C GLU A 168 2.81 -8.00 5.07
N LYS A 169 2.57 -9.32 5.06
CA LYS A 169 3.08 -10.20 3.99
C LYS A 169 2.53 -9.80 2.62
N ARG A 170 1.25 -9.45 2.56
CA ARG A 170 0.60 -9.02 1.31
C ARG A 170 1.06 -7.63 0.90
N GLU A 171 1.12 -6.69 1.85
CA GLU A 171 1.69 -5.36 1.66
C GLU A 171 3.07 -5.45 1.02
N THR A 172 3.98 -6.24 1.60
CA THR A 172 5.35 -6.41 1.09
C THR A 172 5.36 -6.94 -0.35
N LEU A 173 4.51 -7.93 -0.65
CA LEU A 173 4.41 -8.50 -2.00
C LEU A 173 3.91 -7.48 -3.02
N TYR A 174 2.82 -6.76 -2.71
CA TYR A 174 2.27 -5.75 -3.62
C TYR A 174 3.18 -4.53 -3.76
N TRP A 175 3.89 -4.14 -2.70
CA TRP A 175 4.93 -3.12 -2.74
C TRP A 175 6.02 -3.49 -3.75
N GLN A 176 6.57 -4.71 -3.65
CA GLN A 176 7.59 -5.18 -4.57
C GLN A 176 7.04 -5.21 -5.99
N LEU A 177 5.87 -5.80 -6.22
CA LEU A 177 5.26 -5.86 -7.55
C LEU A 177 5.09 -4.47 -8.16
N TRP A 178 4.63 -3.48 -7.38
CA TRP A 178 4.47 -2.10 -7.83
C TRP A 178 5.81 -1.44 -8.19
N GLN A 179 6.85 -1.63 -7.36
CA GLN A 179 8.19 -1.10 -7.65
C GLN A 179 8.77 -1.70 -8.94
N TRP A 180 8.67 -3.02 -9.08
CA TRP A 180 9.14 -3.73 -10.27
C TRP A 180 8.34 -3.34 -11.51
N SER A 181 7.01 -3.28 -11.44
CA SER A 181 6.18 -2.90 -12.59
C SER A 181 6.47 -1.47 -13.04
N GLY A 182 6.63 -0.55 -12.10
CA GLY A 182 6.97 0.84 -12.38
C GLY A 182 8.37 1.00 -12.96
N ALA A 183 9.36 0.25 -12.46
CA ALA A 183 10.71 0.22 -13.02
C ALA A 183 10.73 -0.35 -14.45
N VAL A 184 10.08 -1.50 -14.66
CA VAL A 184 9.96 -2.15 -15.97
C VAL A 184 9.31 -1.20 -16.97
N ALA A 185 8.17 -0.57 -16.63
CA ALA A 185 7.48 0.36 -17.52
C ALA A 185 8.37 1.51 -17.99
N ARG A 186 9.14 2.13 -17.07
CA ARG A 186 10.05 3.23 -17.41
C ARG A 186 11.22 2.77 -18.30
N VAL A 187 11.82 1.63 -17.98
CA VAL A 187 12.95 1.08 -18.74
C VAL A 187 12.51 0.66 -20.14
N THR A 188 11.38 -0.03 -20.26
CA THR A 188 10.86 -0.50 -21.55
C THR A 188 10.35 0.64 -22.43
N PHE A 189 9.83 1.72 -21.83
CA PHE A 189 9.49 2.94 -22.58
C PHE A 189 10.73 3.55 -23.23
N LEU A 190 11.78 3.79 -22.43
CA LEU A 190 13.01 4.42 -22.91
C LEU A 190 13.74 3.54 -23.93
N SER A 191 13.82 2.22 -23.69
CA SER A 191 14.45 1.31 -24.64
C SER A 191 13.64 1.17 -25.93
N GLY A 192 12.31 1.12 -25.85
CA GLY A 192 11.42 1.14 -27.01
C GLY A 192 11.61 2.39 -27.85
N LEU A 193 11.65 3.57 -27.21
CA LEU A 193 11.87 4.84 -27.90
C LEU A 193 13.25 4.91 -28.56
N ALA A 194 14.31 4.47 -27.87
CA ALA A 194 15.67 4.45 -28.42
C ALA A 194 15.79 3.55 -29.65
N LEU A 195 15.21 2.34 -29.59
CA LEU A 195 15.18 1.41 -30.74
C LEU A 195 14.41 2.00 -31.93
N LEU A 196 13.31 2.70 -31.65
CA LEU A 196 12.48 3.31 -32.68
C LEU A 196 13.19 4.49 -33.37
N VAL A 197 13.89 5.32 -32.59
CA VAL A 197 14.72 6.40 -33.12
C VAL A 197 15.88 5.83 -33.94
N ALA A 198 16.56 4.78 -33.46
CA ALA A 198 17.62 4.13 -34.22
C ALA A 198 17.11 3.55 -35.55
N PHE A 199 15.91 2.95 -35.56
CA PHE A 199 15.25 2.49 -36.78
C PHE A 199 14.96 3.65 -37.74
N ALA A 200 14.42 4.77 -37.24
CA ALA A 200 14.14 5.94 -38.05
C ALA A 200 15.41 6.53 -38.67
N ILE A 201 16.50 6.66 -37.91
CA ILE A 201 17.79 7.15 -38.42
C ILE A 201 18.35 6.23 -39.51
N ALA A 202 18.22 4.90 -39.35
CA ALA A 202 18.73 3.94 -40.32
C ALA A 202 17.91 3.91 -41.63
N ASN A 203 16.71 4.47 -41.66
CA ASN A 203 15.80 4.50 -42.81
C ASN A 203 15.41 5.93 -43.24
N ALA A 204 16.10 6.95 -42.72
CA ALA A 204 16.01 8.34 -43.16
C ALA A 204 16.86 8.56 -44.42
#